data_AF-A0A821VXS8-F1
#
_entry.id   AF-A0A821VXS8-F1
#
_cell.length_a   1.000
_cell.length_b   1.000
_cell.length_c   1.000
_cell.angle_alpha   90.00
_cell.angle_beta   90.00
_cell.angle_gamma   90.00
#
_symmetry.space_group_name_H-M   'P 1'
#
loop_
_entity.id
_entity.type
_entity.pdbx_description
1 polymer ?
#
loop_
_entity_poly.entity_id
_entity_poly.type
_entity_poly.pdbx_seq_one_letter_code
_entity_poly.pdbx_strand_id
1 'polypeptide(L)' 'MINIPVFDIEIQRMILIEVHAAESTIKQRYGRLGRTQPEKYYALYDFDRKTKPFLVTQVGV' A
#
# COMPACT_ATOMS: atom_id res chain seq x y z
N MET A 1 -0.46 1.21 -0.95
CA MET A 1 -0.85 -0.21 -0.92
C MET A 1 -1.00 -0.73 0.52
N ILE A 2 -1.84 -1.75 0.72
CA ILE A 2 -2.00 -2.55 1.94
C ILE A 2 -2.10 -4.03 1.55
N ASN A 3 -1.67 -4.92 2.44
CA ASN A 3 -1.96 -6.35 2.30
C ASN A 3 -3.30 -6.64 2.98
N ILE A 4 -4.22 -7.25 2.25
CA ILE A 4 -5.48 -7.75 2.82
C ILE A 4 -5.49 -9.28 2.73
N PRO A 5 -5.95 -9.98 3.78
CA PRO A 5 -6.17 -11.40 3.73
C PRO A 5 -7.45 -11.68 2.93
N VAL A 6 -7.35 -12.50 1.90
CA VAL A 6 -8.49 -12.95 1.09
C VAL A 6 -8.52 -14.47 1.12
N PHE A 7 -9.71 -15.04 1.29
CA PHE A 7 -9.89 -16.48 1.22
C PHE A 7 -9.89 -16.92 -0.24
N ASP A 8 -8.96 -17.77 -0.60
CA ASP A 8 -8.91 -18.42 -1.90
C ASP A 8 -9.62 -19.78 -1.82
N ILE A 9 -10.66 -19.93 -2.65
CA ILE A 9 -11.54 -21.11 -2.65
C ILE A 9 -10.83 -22.32 -3.26
N GLU A 10 -9.93 -22.12 -4.24
CA GLU A 10 -9.26 -23.22 -4.95
C GLU A 10 -8.27 -23.93 -4.04
N ILE A 11 -7.51 -23.17 -3.25
CA ILE A 11 -6.52 -23.70 -2.30
C ILE A 11 -7.06 -23.82 -0.87
N GLN A 12 -8.31 -23.42 -0.63
CA GLN A 12 -9.00 -23.42 0.67
C GLN A 12 -8.21 -22.77 1.81
N ARG A 13 -7.53 -21.66 1.52
CA ARG A 13 -6.63 -20.99 2.46
C ARG A 13 -6.73 -19.48 2.34
N MET A 14 -6.39 -18.79 3.44
CA MET A 14 -6.21 -17.34 3.41
C MET A 14 -4.87 -17.01 2.76
N ILE A 15 -4.90 -16.15 1.75
CA ILE A 15 -3.71 -15.58 1.11
C ILE A 15 -3.67 -14.07 1.34
N LEU A 16 -2.47 -13.51 1.42
CA LEU A 16 -2.28 -12.07 1.44
C LEU A 16 -2.19 -11.57 0.01
N ILE A 17 -3.06 -10.64 -0.36
CA ILE A 17 -2.96 -9.92 -1.62
C ILE A 17 -2.71 -8.45 -1.37
N GLU A 18 -1.87 -7.85 -2.22
CA GLU A 18 -1.62 -6.42 -2.17
C GLU A 18 -2.70 -5.67 -2.95
N VAL A 19 -3.33 -4.70 -2.28
CA VAL A 19 -4.38 -3.85 -2.85
C VAL A 19 -4.13 -2.38 -2.55
N HIS A 20 -4.80 -1.52 -3.29
CA HIS A 20 -4.83 -0.11 -2.96
C HIS A 20 -5.47 0.11 -1.59
N ALA A 21 -4.82 0.94 -0.78
CA ALA A 21 -5.34 1.30 0.53
C ALA A 21 -6.59 2.17 0.36
N ALA A 22 -7.61 1.93 1.19
CA ALA A 22 -8.74 2.84 1.29
C ALA A 22 -8.27 4.23 1.70
N GLU A 23 -9.00 5.27 1.27
CA GLU A 23 -8.66 6.66 1.59
C GLU A 23 -8.59 6.90 3.12
N SER A 24 -9.47 6.24 3.88
CA SER A 24 -9.45 6.26 5.35
C SER A 24 -8.13 5.75 5.92
N THR A 25 -7.59 4.66 5.38
CA THR A 25 -6.29 4.10 5.77
C THR A 25 -5.14 5.04 5.42
N ILE A 26 -5.21 5.72 4.27
CA ILE A 26 -4.21 6.73 3.89
C ILE A 26 -4.23 7.91 4.86
N LYS A 27 -5.42 8.40 5.23
CA LYS A 27 -5.58 9.47 6.23
C LYS A 27 -5.03 9.06 7.59
N GLN A 28 -5.25 7.81 8.01
CA GLN A 28 -4.68 7.28 9.26
C GLN A 28 -3.15 7.23 9.22
N ARG A 29 -2.55 6.81 8.09
CA ARG A 29 -1.10 6.83 7.91
C ARG A 29 -0.55 8.26 7.99
N TYR A 30 -1.23 9.22 7.37
CA TYR A 30 -0.86 10.62 7.46
C TYR A 30 -0.93 11.14 8.91
N GLY A 31 -1.99 10.82 9.64
CA GLY A 31 -2.15 11.18 11.06
C GLY A 31 -1.18 10.47 12.01
N ARG A 32 -0.34 9.55 11.53
CA ARG A 32 0.75 8.99 12.33
C ARG A 32 1.98 9.90 12.35
N LEU A 33 2.21 10.65 11.27
CA LEU A 33 3.27 11.64 11.18
C LEU A 33 2.87 12.92 11.90
N GLY A 34 3.85 13.77 12.19
CA GLY A 34 3.54 15.14 12.57
C GLY A 34 3.01 15.34 13.99
N ARG A 35 3.03 14.30 14.85
CA ARG A 35 2.35 14.33 16.17
C ARG A 35 3.00 15.26 17.18
N THR A 36 4.32 15.42 17.09
CA THR A 36 5.12 16.23 18.02
C THR A 36 5.82 17.39 17.32
N GLN A 37 6.18 17.23 16.05
CA GLN A 37 6.78 18.24 15.18
C GLN A 37 6.30 18.04 13.74
N PRO A 38 6.22 19.08 12.89
CA PRO A 38 5.80 18.94 11.51
C PRO A 38 6.71 17.98 10.71
N GLU A 39 6.09 17.04 9.99
CA GLU A 39 6.79 16.03 9.18
C GLU A 39 6.15 15.94 7.78
N LYS A 40 6.89 15.39 6.81
CA LYS A 40 6.43 15.19 5.43
C LYS A 40 6.09 13.72 5.19
N TYR A 41 4.96 13.48 4.54
CA TYR A 41 4.56 12.15 4.08
C TYR A 41 5.05 11.91 2.67
N TYR A 42 5.80 10.82 2.47
CA TYR A 42 6.24 10.36 1.15
C TYR A 42 5.60 9.00 0.86
N ALA A 43 4.87 8.90 -0.24
CA ALA A 43 4.33 7.65 -0.74
C ALA A 43 5.24 7.12 -1.86
N LEU A 44 5.57 5.82 -1.81
CA LEU A 44 6.42 5.15 -2.81
C LEU A 44 5.67 4.69 -4.07
N TYR A 45 4.42 5.11 -4.25
CA TYR A 45 3.57 4.67 -5.34
C TYR A 45 2.85 5.87 -5.96
N ASP A 46 2.94 5.98 -7.29
CA ASP A 46 2.12 6.91 -8.06
C ASP A 46 0.67 6.42 -8.06
N PHE A 47 -0.23 7.28 -7.59
CA PHE A 47 -1.67 7.02 -7.53
C PHE A 47 -2.34 7.16 -8.90
N ASP A 48 -1.66 6.76 -9.98
CA ASP A 48 -2.32 6.72 -11.27
C ASP A 48 -3.39 5.62 -11.23
N ARG A 49 -4.64 6.01 -11.43
CA ARG A 49 -5.80 5.09 -11.39
C ARG A 49 -5.74 4.02 -12.49
N LYS A 50 -4.72 4.06 -13.35
CA LYS A 50 -4.54 3.20 -14.50
C LYS A 50 -3.16 2.51 -14.49
N THR A 51 -2.91 1.56 -13.60
CA THR A 51 -1.99 0.43 -13.94
C THR A 51 -1.95 -0.66 -12.86
N LYS A 52 -2.23 -1.89 -13.28
CA LYS A 52 -1.55 -3.12 -12.79
C LYS A 52 -0.79 -3.69 -14.00
N PRO A 53 0.21 -4.59 -13.85
CA PRO A 53 0.96 -5.02 -12.67
C PRO A 53 2.47 -4.67 -12.78
N PHE A 54 3.18 -4.90 -11.67
CA PHE A 54 4.64 -4.82 -11.45
C PHE A 54 5.56 -5.02 -12.65
N LEU A 55 6.69 -4.29 -12.65
CA LEU A 55 8.08 -4.79 -12.74
C LEU A 55 9.03 -3.59 -12.87
N VAL A 56 9.63 -3.10 -11.78
CA VAL A 56 10.99 -2.53 -11.86
C VAL A 56 11.72 -2.76 -10.54
N THR A 57 12.56 -3.78 -10.52
CA THR A 57 13.72 -3.83 -9.63
C THR A 57 14.60 -2.63 -9.97
N GLN A 58 14.82 -1.70 -9.03
CA GLN A 58 15.87 -0.70 -9.19
C GLN A 58 16.98 -0.94 -8.17
N VAL A 59 18.10 -1.36 -8.78
CA VAL A 59 19.39 -1.73 -8.22
C VAL A 59 20.05 -0.51 -7.60
N GLY A 60 20.72 -0.70 -6.47
CA GLY A 60 21.55 0.33 -5.85
C GLY A 60 22.71 0.77 -6.74
N VAL A 61 23.01 2.06 -6.66
CA VAL A 61 24.31 2.67 -6.97
C VAL A 61 24.66 3.58 -5.81
#